data_AF-A0A5N3ZYH3-F1
#
_entry.id   AF-A0A5N3ZYH3-F1
#
_cell.length_a   1.000
_cell.length_b   1.000
_cell.length_c   1.000
_cell.angle_alpha   90.00
_cell.angle_beta   90.00
_cell.angle_gamma   90.00
#
_symmetry.space_group_name_H-M   'P 1'
#
loop_
_entity.id
_entity.type
_entity.pdbx_description
1 polymer ?
#
loop_
_entity_poly.entity_id
_entity_poly.type
_entity_poly.pdbx_seq_one_letter_code
_entity_poly.pdbx_strand_id
1 'polypeptide(L)'
;MWDIIIWKNENAIDFVPCNWANENNTMYKYPLGMSETKVRETIYECKELCENYKWCDVELRKQCIKSLQRAKELCDKGQYTSNLETSDDENEDTKRKRTKRYIEEC
;
A
#
# COMPACT_ATOMS: atom_id res chain seq x y z
N MET A 1 -8.77 4.78 -1.48
CA MET A 1 -8.07 4.38 -0.23
C MET A 1 -7.50 2.99 -0.46
N TRP A 2 -6.40 2.67 0.22
CA TRP A 2 -5.72 1.39 0.07
C TRP A 2 -5.62 0.65 1.40
N ASP A 3 -5.64 -0.67 1.30
CA ASP A 3 -5.41 -1.59 2.40
C ASP A 3 -4.12 -2.35 2.15
N ILE A 4 -3.36 -2.64 3.20
CA ILE A 4 -2.18 -3.52 3.15
C ILE A 4 -2.63 -4.92 3.55
N ILE A 5 -2.37 -5.89 2.67
CA ILE A 5 -2.78 -7.27 2.82
C ILE A 5 -1.62 -8.21 2.58
N ILE A 6 -1.73 -9.43 3.08
CA ILE A 6 -0.90 -10.56 2.66
C ILE A 6 -1.80 -11.55 1.95
N TRP A 7 -1.49 -11.83 0.68
CA TRP A 7 -2.13 -12.90 -0.07
C TRP A 7 -1.72 -14.25 0.52
N LYS A 8 -2.65 -14.99 1.14
CA LYS A 8 -2.32 -16.23 1.86
C LYS A 8 -1.71 -17.30 0.96
N ASN A 9 -2.14 -17.37 -0.29
CA ASN A 9 -1.67 -18.37 -1.25
C ASN A 9 -0.22 -18.15 -1.69
N GLU A 10 0.23 -16.89 -1.72
CA GLU A 10 1.54 -16.51 -2.25
C GLU A 10 2.49 -16.07 -1.13
N ASN A 11 1.98 -15.93 0.10
CA ASN A 11 2.66 -15.30 1.23
C ASN A 11 3.30 -13.96 0.84
N ALA A 12 2.63 -13.22 -0.03
CA ALA A 12 3.11 -11.97 -0.62
C ALA A 12 2.33 -10.81 -0.03
N ILE A 13 3.05 -9.81 0.48
CA ILE A 13 2.45 -8.55 0.93
C ILE A 13 2.20 -7.64 -0.26
N ASP A 14 1.03 -7.04 -0.32
CA ASP A 14 0.69 -6.02 -1.31
C ASP A 14 -0.24 -4.96 -0.72
N PHE A 15 -0.40 -3.87 -1.46
CA PHE A 15 -1.43 -2.87 -1.18
C PHE A 15 -2.47 -2.87 -2.28
N VAL A 16 -3.74 -2.85 -1.90
CA VAL A 16 -4.87 -2.97 -2.84
C VAL A 16 -5.94 -1.93 -2.52
N PRO A 17 -6.78 -1.55 -3.50
CA PRO A 17 -7.91 -0.67 -3.25
C PRO A 17 -8.88 -1.29 -2.24
N CYS A 18 -9.36 -0.49 -1.28
CA CYS A 18 -10.28 -0.99 -0.25
C CYS A 18 -11.64 -1.45 -0.83
N ASN A 19 -12.05 -0.91 -1.98
CA ASN A 19 -13.25 -1.35 -2.71
C ASN A 19 -13.11 -2.72 -3.37
N TRP A 20 -11.94 -3.36 -3.28
CA TRP A 20 -11.76 -4.75 -3.68
C TRP A 20 -12.03 -5.73 -2.55
N ALA A 21 -12.24 -5.26 -1.32
CA ALA A 21 -12.59 -6.11 -0.19
C ALA A 21 -14.01 -6.66 -0.32
N ASN A 22 -14.23 -7.85 0.25
CA ASN A 22 -15.58 -8.33 0.55
C ASN A 22 -16.14 -7.64 1.81
N GLU A 23 -17.41 -7.89 2.13
CA GLU A 23 -18.11 -7.25 3.26
C GLU A 23 -17.39 -7.41 4.62
N ASN A 24 -16.66 -8.51 4.80
CA ASN A 24 -15.98 -8.83 6.06
C ASN A 24 -14.46 -8.55 6.05
N ASN A 25 -13.92 -8.00 4.96
CA ASN A 25 -12.48 -7.77 4.75
C ASN A 25 -11.59 -9.03 4.92
N THR A 26 -12.14 -10.21 4.69
CA THR A 26 -11.41 -11.49 4.77
C THR A 26 -10.88 -11.94 3.42
N MET A 27 -11.48 -11.44 2.33
CA MET A 27 -11.12 -11.77 0.97
C MET A 27 -11.08 -10.51 0.12
N TYR A 28 -10.16 -10.47 -0.84
CA TYR A 28 -10.04 -9.38 -1.80
C TYR A 28 -10.11 -9.91 -3.22
N LYS A 29 -10.62 -9.07 -4.13
CA LYS A 29 -10.63 -9.35 -5.57
C LYS A 29 -9.18 -9.40 -6.08
N TYR A 30 -8.84 -10.49 -6.76
CA TYR A 30 -7.58 -10.63 -7.49
C TYR A 30 -7.88 -10.67 -9.00
N PRO A 31 -7.39 -9.71 -9.80
CA PRO A 31 -7.68 -9.64 -11.23
C PRO A 31 -7.09 -10.84 -11.99
N LEU A 32 -7.84 -11.36 -12.96
CA LEU A 32 -7.45 -12.46 -13.83
C LEU A 32 -7.26 -11.95 -15.26
N GLY A 33 -6.24 -12.47 -15.96
CA GLY A 33 -5.99 -12.13 -17.36
C GLY A 33 -5.44 -10.72 -17.60
N MET A 34 -5.11 -9.96 -16.54
CA MET A 34 -4.42 -8.67 -16.65
C MET A 34 -2.90 -8.86 -16.53
N SER A 35 -2.14 -8.05 -17.27
CA SER A 35 -0.69 -7.96 -17.05
C SER A 35 -0.38 -7.27 -15.72
N GLU A 36 0.77 -7.57 -15.12
CA GLU A 36 1.18 -6.98 -13.84
C GLU A 36 1.16 -5.45 -13.87
N THR A 37 1.65 -4.83 -14.95
CA THR A 37 1.58 -3.38 -15.16
C THR A 37 0.14 -2.86 -15.09
N LYS A 38 -0.80 -3.58 -15.71
CA LYS A 38 -2.20 -3.16 -15.73
C LYS A 38 -2.88 -3.31 -14.37
N VAL A 39 -2.53 -4.37 -13.64
CA VAL A 39 -2.96 -4.56 -12.24
C VAL A 39 -2.48 -3.39 -11.39
N ARG A 40 -1.19 -3.03 -11.48
CA ARG A 40 -0.62 -1.89 -10.74
C ARG A 40 -1.30 -0.57 -11.08
N GLU A 41 -1.55 -0.28 -12.36
CA GLU A 41 -2.33 0.90 -12.77
C GLU A 41 -3.72 0.92 -12.13
N THR A 42 -4.43 -0.20 -12.21
CA THR A 42 -5.80 -0.33 -11.65
C THR A 42 -5.80 -0.11 -10.14
N ILE A 43 -4.80 -0.63 -9.42
CA ILE A 43 -4.59 -0.40 -7.99
C ILE A 43 -4.33 1.09 -7.72
N TYR A 44 -3.44 1.73 -8.48
CA TYR A 44 -3.05 3.13 -8.26
C TYR A 44 -4.20 4.10 -8.53
N GLU A 45 -5.05 3.78 -9.50
CA GLU A 45 -6.25 4.55 -9.83
C GLU A 45 -7.46 4.21 -8.95
N CYS A 46 -7.33 3.26 -7.99
CA CYS A 46 -8.45 2.74 -7.18
C CYS A 46 -9.64 2.26 -8.02
N LYS A 47 -9.40 1.78 -9.24
CA LYS A 47 -10.45 1.33 -10.16
C LYS A 47 -11.12 0.08 -9.61
N GLU A 48 -12.44 0.02 -9.73
CA GLU A 48 -13.20 -1.15 -9.33
C GLU A 48 -13.03 -2.30 -10.33
N LEU A 49 -12.95 -3.52 -9.81
CA LEU A 49 -13.02 -4.74 -10.62
C LEU A 49 -14.46 -5.24 -10.65
N CYS A 50 -15.13 -5.06 -11.79
CA CYS A 50 -16.50 -5.50 -12.02
C CYS A 50 -16.57 -6.95 -12.54
N GLU A 51 -15.57 -7.38 -13.28
CA GLU A 51 -15.51 -8.68 -13.96
C GLU A 51 -14.07 -9.20 -14.01
N ASN A 52 -13.90 -10.48 -14.39
CA ASN A 52 -12.59 -11.12 -14.56
C ASN A 52 -11.69 -11.02 -13.32
N TYR A 53 -12.25 -11.33 -12.15
CA TYR A 53 -11.51 -11.46 -10.90
C TYR A 53 -11.91 -12.76 -10.20
N LYS A 54 -11.05 -13.21 -9.29
CA LYS A 54 -11.38 -14.23 -8.30
C LYS A 54 -11.29 -13.64 -6.89
N TRP A 55 -12.05 -14.19 -5.95
CA TRP A 55 -11.84 -13.89 -4.54
C TRP A 55 -10.64 -14.68 -4.04
N CYS A 56 -9.74 -14.01 -3.32
CA CYS A 56 -8.59 -14.63 -2.68
C CYS A 56 -8.58 -14.30 -1.20
N ASP A 57 -8.31 -15.30 -0.36
CA ASP A 57 -8.11 -15.11 1.07
C ASP A 57 -6.87 -14.27 1.34
N VAL A 58 -7.04 -13.34 2.27
CA VAL A 58 -5.96 -12.46 2.71
C VAL A 58 -5.82 -12.46 4.22
N GLU A 59 -4.66 -12.01 4.67
CA GLU A 59 -4.48 -11.49 6.01
C GLU A 59 -4.36 -9.98 5.93
N LEU A 60 -5.29 -9.28 6.57
CA LEU A 60 -5.33 -7.83 6.58
C LEU A 60 -4.31 -7.29 7.59
N ARG A 61 -3.44 -6.37 7.16
CA ARG A 61 -2.41 -5.75 8.00
C ARG A 61 -2.72 -4.31 8.36
N LYS A 62 -3.29 -3.52 7.45
CA LYS A 62 -3.71 -2.13 7.71
C LYS A 62 -4.78 -1.70 6.72
N GLN A 63 -5.72 -0.87 7.15
CA GLN A 63 -6.86 -0.42 6.34
C GLN A 63 -6.89 1.09 6.12
N CYS A 64 -7.67 1.50 5.11
CA CYS A 64 -8.14 2.87 4.92
C CYS A 64 -7.01 3.90 4.77
N ILE A 65 -5.89 3.50 4.15
CA ILE A 65 -4.77 4.40 3.89
C ILE A 65 -5.18 5.37 2.78
N LYS A 66 -5.19 6.67 3.09
CA LYS A 66 -5.66 7.71 2.16
C LYS A 66 -4.64 8.15 1.13
N SER A 67 -3.35 7.94 1.39
CA SER A 67 -2.24 8.35 0.51
C SER A 67 -1.61 7.13 -0.16
N LEU A 68 -1.54 7.14 -1.50
CA LEU A 68 -0.86 6.09 -2.28
C LEU A 68 0.61 5.98 -1.88
N GLN A 69 1.27 7.12 -1.67
CA GLN A 69 2.66 7.16 -1.24
C GLN A 69 2.83 6.45 0.10
N ARG A 70 1.90 6.70 1.04
CA ARG A 70 1.93 6.05 2.35
C ARG A 70 1.66 4.55 2.26
N ALA A 71 0.75 4.12 1.38
CA ALA A 71 0.47 2.72 1.15
C ALA A 71 1.69 1.97 0.63
N LYS A 72 2.44 2.58 -0.32
CA LYS A 72 3.70 2.03 -0.83
C LYS A 72 4.75 1.88 0.27
N GLU A 73 4.96 2.91 1.07
CA GLU A 73 5.91 2.89 2.19
C GLU A 73 5.58 1.81 3.22
N LEU A 74 4.29 1.67 3.58
CA LEU A 74 3.84 0.67 4.53
C LEU A 74 3.94 -0.75 3.96
N CYS A 75 3.65 -0.92 2.68
CA CYS A 75 3.80 -2.21 2.00
C CYS A 75 5.27 -2.65 1.96
N ASP A 76 6.20 -1.75 1.60
CA ASP A 76 7.63 -2.01 1.60
C ASP A 76 8.14 -2.36 3.02
N LYS A 77 7.75 -1.56 4.02
CA LYS A 77 8.06 -1.84 5.43
C LYS A 77 7.53 -3.21 5.86
N GLY A 78 6.32 -3.57 5.44
CA GLY A 78 5.66 -4.81 5.83
C GLY A 78 6.31 -6.08 5.27
N GLN A 79 7.19 -5.96 4.27
CA GLN A 79 8.04 -7.08 3.83
C GLN A 79 9.02 -7.53 4.92
N TYR A 80 9.40 -6.61 5.81
CA TYR A 80 10.42 -6.84 6.84
C TYR A 80 9.87 -6.88 8.26
N THR A 81 8.61 -6.48 8.47
CA THR A 81 8.00 -6.48 9.80
C THR A 81 6.51 -6.81 9.76
N SER A 82 6.07 -7.54 10.78
CA SER A 82 4.65 -7.82 11.02
C SER A 82 3.90 -6.63 11.61
N ASN A 83 4.61 -5.61 12.12
CA ASN A 83 4.01 -4.45 12.76
C ASN A 83 3.98 -3.24 11.81
N LEU A 84 2.78 -2.92 11.31
CA LEU A 84 2.48 -1.75 10.49
C LEU A 84 1.77 -0.63 11.27
N GLU A 85 1.73 -0.73 12.60
CA GLU A 85 1.32 0.37 13.47
C GLU A 85 2.39 1.46 13.39
N THR A 86 2.15 2.38 12.46
CA THR A 86 2.69 3.71 12.56
C THR A 86 1.59 4.55 13.17
N SER A 87 1.81 5.06 14.38
CA SER A 87 0.98 6.10 14.98
C SER A 87 0.63 7.12 13.89
N ASP A 88 -0.66 7.43 13.79
CA ASP A 88 -1.22 8.45 12.89
C ASP A 88 -0.80 9.87 13.36
N ASP A 89 0.49 10.07 13.64
CA ASP A 89 1.05 11.39 13.85
C ASP A 89 1.37 11.98 12.48
N GLU A 90 0.44 12.81 12.05
CA GLU A 90 0.66 13.92 11.14
C GLU A 90 2.06 14.49 11.35
N ASN A 91 2.90 14.46 10.31
CA ASN A 91 3.93 15.49 10.20
C ASN A 91 3.86 16.04 8.77
N GLU A 92 2.88 16.92 8.60
CA GLU A 92 3.00 18.07 7.72
C GLU A 92 4.36 18.76 7.97
N ASP A 93 5.01 19.15 6.89
CA ASP A 93 6.08 20.16 6.88
C ASP A 93 7.32 19.99 7.78
N THR A 94 8.32 19.28 7.24
CA THR A 94 9.70 19.81 7.28
C THR A 94 10.39 19.78 5.92
N LYS A 95 9.92 20.62 4.98
CA LYS A 95 10.86 21.34 4.11
C LYS A 95 11.67 22.28 5.00
N ARG A 96 12.95 21.99 5.26
CA ARG A 96 14.01 23.02 5.42
C ARG A 96 15.41 22.41 5.58
N LYS A 97 16.18 22.59 4.49
CA LYS A 97 17.58 23.05 4.43
C LYS A 97 18.53 22.67 5.58
N ARG A 98 19.58 21.92 5.24
CA ARG A 98 20.93 22.00 5.84
C ARG A 98 21.88 21.19 4.92
N THR A 99 23.04 21.65 4.46
CA THR A 99 23.92 22.71 4.96
C THR A 99 24.84 23.17 3.82
N LYS A 100 24.89 24.48 3.51
CA LYS A 100 26.03 25.07 2.80
C LYS A 100 27.26 24.91 3.69
N ARG A 101 28.28 24.17 3.26
CA ARG A 101 29.61 24.26 3.87
C ARG A 101 30.15 25.65 3.56
N TYR A 102 30.25 26.50 4.58
CA TYR A 102 31.29 27.51 4.61
C TYR A 102 32.54 26.80 5.12
N ILE A 103 33.59 26.78 4.30
CA ILE A 103 34.95 26.54 4.76
C ILE A 103 35.53 27.95 4.91
N GLU A 104 35.66 28.41 6.15
CA GLU A 104 36.54 29.54 6.46
C GLU A 104 37.98 29.03 6.52
N GLU A 105 38.85 29.88 5.99
CA GLU A 105 40.29 29.72 5.86
C GLU A 105 40.97 29.72 7.25
N CYS A 106 42.04 28.94 7.36
CA CYS A 106 43.14 29.15 8.30
C CYS A 106 44.44 28.93 7.54
#